data_AF-A0A1I8JKZ3-F1
#
_entry.id   AF-A0A1I8JKZ3-F1
#
_cell.length_a   1.000
_cell.length_b   1.000
_cell.length_c   1.000
_cell.angle_alpha   90.00
_cell.angle_beta   90.00
_cell.angle_gamma   90.00
#
_symmetry.space_group_name_H-M   'P 1'
#
loop_
_entity.id
_entity.type
_entity.pdbx_description
1 polymer ?
#
loop_
_entity_poly.entity_id
_entity_poly.type
_entity_poly.pdbx_seq_one_letter_code
_entity_poly.pdbx_strand_id
1 'polypeptide(L)'
;MNVPTKEFQHGLCGCLDDCSLCIITYFCPCYTFGRNAEAVGSSCCLCGVGLILGFGCIIGPMIRGKIRERQGIDGSFCKDWCIWLFCGFCALVQEAQEVKSFAIRAQSIERE
;
A
#
# COMPACT_ATOMS: atom_id res chain seq x y z
N MET A 1 13.81 -12.21 -24.11
CA MET A 1 14.15 -12.31 -22.68
C MET A 1 12.88 -12.06 -21.90
N ASN A 2 12.34 -13.08 -21.22
CA ASN A 2 11.20 -12.89 -20.32
C ASN A 2 11.77 -12.35 -18.99
N VAL A 3 11.78 -11.04 -18.82
CA VAL A 3 12.13 -10.42 -17.53
C VAL A 3 11.06 -10.88 -16.54
N PRO A 4 11.39 -11.62 -15.47
CA PRO A 4 10.39 -11.93 -14.45
C PRO A 4 9.94 -10.61 -13.85
N THR A 5 8.74 -10.17 -14.23
CA THR A 5 8.11 -8.98 -13.66
C THR A 5 7.88 -9.27 -12.19
N LYS A 6 8.58 -8.56 -11.32
CA LYS A 6 8.37 -8.66 -9.89
C LYS A 6 6.95 -8.14 -9.60
N GLU A 7 6.16 -8.91 -8.87
CA GLU A 7 4.77 -8.57 -8.51
C GLU A 7 4.63 -8.36 -7.00
N PHE A 8 3.53 -7.72 -6.59
CA PHE A 8 3.15 -7.68 -5.18
C PHE A 8 3.02 -9.12 -4.64
N GLN A 9 3.47 -9.34 -3.42
CA GLN A 9 3.43 -10.65 -2.77
C GLN A 9 1.98 -11.04 -2.43
N HIS A 10 1.15 -10.07 -2.08
CA HIS A 10 -0.26 -10.26 -1.76
C HIS A 10 -1.13 -9.91 -2.98
N GLY A 11 -2.18 -10.69 -3.21
CA GLY A 11 -3.18 -10.37 -4.23
C GLY A 11 -4.03 -9.15 -3.86
N LEU A 12 -4.65 -8.50 -4.86
CA LEU A 12 -5.49 -7.32 -4.61
C LEU A 12 -6.65 -7.62 -3.65
N CYS A 13 -7.31 -8.77 -3.83
CA CYS A 13 -8.38 -9.26 -2.94
C CYS A 13 -7.87 -10.19 -1.83
N GLY A 14 -6.55 -10.25 -1.61
CA GLY A 14 -5.93 -10.98 -0.50
C GLY A 14 -6.09 -10.29 0.85
N CYS A 15 -6.91 -9.23 0.93
CA CYS A 15 -7.15 -8.49 2.17
C CYS A 15 -7.68 -9.39 3.30
N LEU A 16 -8.36 -10.49 2.98
CA LEU A 16 -8.84 -11.48 3.95
C LEU A 16 -7.73 -12.34 4.58
N ASP A 17 -6.50 -12.32 4.05
CA ASP A 17 -5.38 -13.07 4.62
C ASP A 17 -4.93 -12.49 5.97
N ASP A 18 -5.16 -11.18 6.20
CA ASP A 18 -4.96 -10.51 7.49
C ASP A 18 -6.29 -9.90 8.00
N CYS A 19 -7.18 -10.73 8.54
CA CYS A 19 -8.46 -10.29 9.12
C CYS A 19 -8.31 -9.13 10.12
N SER A 20 -7.28 -9.17 10.96
CA SER A 20 -7.00 -8.11 11.94
C SER A 20 -6.69 -6.77 11.25
N LEU A 21 -5.92 -6.79 10.15
CA LEU A 21 -5.60 -5.60 9.38
C LEU A 21 -6.82 -5.08 8.62
N CYS A 22 -7.66 -5.97 8.09
CA CYS A 22 -8.95 -5.63 7.51
C CYS A 22 -9.84 -4.88 8.50
N ILE A 23 -10.00 -5.41 9.72
CA ILE A 23 -10.82 -4.80 10.77
C ILE A 23 -10.27 -3.40 11.12
N ILE A 24 -8.97 -3.28 11.36
CA ILE A 24 -8.35 -1.99 11.68
C ILE A 24 -8.53 -0.99 10.53
N THR A 25 -8.32 -1.43 9.29
CA THR A 25 -8.46 -0.57 8.10
C THR A 25 -9.91 -0.17 7.88
N TYR A 26 -10.87 -1.01 8.23
CA TYR A 26 -12.29 -0.70 8.12
C TYR A 26 -12.71 0.38 9.13
N PHE A 27 -12.31 0.24 10.40
CA PHE A 27 -12.65 1.20 11.45
C PHE A 27 -11.77 2.46 11.44
N CYS A 28 -10.53 2.35 10.99
CA CYS A 28 -9.52 3.42 11.01
C CYS A 28 -8.67 3.41 9.72
N PRO A 29 -9.26 3.69 8.54
CA PRO A 29 -8.53 3.65 7.27
C PRO A 29 -7.41 4.70 7.21
N CYS A 30 -7.58 5.85 7.87
CA CYS A 30 -6.55 6.89 7.96
C CYS A 30 -5.28 6.41 8.68
N TYR A 31 -5.41 5.53 9.66
CA TYR A 31 -4.27 4.95 10.37
C TYR A 31 -3.47 4.03 9.43
N THR A 32 -4.15 3.11 8.74
CA THR A 32 -3.51 2.23 7.76
C THR A 32 -2.85 3.04 6.64
N PHE A 33 -3.54 4.06 6.13
CA PHE A 33 -3.01 4.89 5.05
C PHE A 33 -1.80 5.73 5.51
N GLY A 34 -1.85 6.28 6.72
CA GLY A 34 -0.73 6.99 7.33
C GLY A 34 0.50 6.10 7.47
N ARG A 35 0.33 4.86 7.94
CA ARG A 35 1.42 3.87 8.03
C ARG A 35 2.03 3.55 6.66
N ASN A 36 1.21 3.41 5.62
CA ASN A 36 1.70 3.15 4.27
C ASN A 36 2.52 4.34 3.74
N ALA A 37 2.00 5.55 3.95
CA ALA A 37 2.69 6.78 3.55
C ALA A 37 4.02 6.98 4.28
N GLU A 38 4.07 6.73 5.58
CA GLU A 38 5.27 6.84 6.41
C GLU A 38 6.36 5.87 5.92
N ALA A 39 5.99 4.64 5.59
CA ALA A 39 6.93 3.62 5.13
C ALA A 39 7.60 3.97 3.79
N VAL A 40 6.98 4.84 2.99
CA VAL A 40 7.57 5.37 1.75
C VAL A 40 8.12 6.79 1.90
N GLY A 41 8.22 7.31 3.13
CA GLY A 41 8.75 8.65 3.42
C GLY A 41 7.84 9.79 2.94
N SER A 42 6.53 9.58 2.89
CA SER A 42 5.53 10.59 2.52
C SER A 42 4.80 11.12 3.75
N SER A 43 4.44 12.42 3.75
CA SER A 43 3.88 13.08 4.93
C SER A 43 2.46 12.59 5.30
N CYS A 44 2.30 12.11 6.54
CA CYS A 44 1.07 11.54 7.10
C CYS A 44 -0.13 12.52 7.14
N CYS A 45 0.09 13.83 7.33
CA CYS A 45 -0.98 14.83 7.46
C CYS A 45 -1.82 15.03 6.18
N LEU A 46 -1.23 14.95 5.00
CA LEU A 46 -1.98 15.02 3.73
C LEU A 46 -2.84 13.78 3.50
N CYS A 47 -2.44 12.65 4.08
CA CYS A 47 -3.02 11.35 3.82
C CYS A 47 -4.33 11.13 4.59
N GLY A 48 -4.38 11.48 5.87
CA GLY A 48 -5.60 11.42 6.68
C GLY A 48 -6.68 12.39 6.21
N VAL A 49 -6.31 13.64 5.91
CA VAL A 49 -7.22 14.66 5.39
C VAL A 49 -7.70 14.30 3.98
N GLY A 50 -6.82 13.77 3.13
CA GLY A 50 -7.18 13.33 1.78
C GLY A 50 -8.23 12.21 1.77
N LEU A 51 -8.15 11.26 2.70
CA LEU A 51 -9.15 10.20 2.81
C LEU A 51 -10.52 10.72 3.29
N ILE A 52 -10.53 11.66 4.23
CA ILE A 52 -11.75 12.28 4.79
C ILE A 52 -12.41 13.25 3.79
N LEU A 53 -11.62 13.99 3.02
CA LEU A 53 -12.10 14.95 2.02
C LEU A 53 -12.33 14.34 0.63
N GLY A 54 -12.18 13.02 0.45
CA GLY A 54 -12.44 12.33 -0.82
C GLY A 54 -11.30 12.39 -1.86
N PHE A 55 -10.15 12.96 -1.51
CA PHE A 55 -8.94 12.97 -2.34
C PHE A 55 -8.08 11.69 -2.23
N GLY A 56 -8.54 10.68 -1.49
CA GLY A 56 -7.84 9.39 -1.35
C GLY A 56 -7.56 8.71 -2.70
N CYS A 57 -8.40 8.94 -3.71
CA CYS A 57 -8.21 8.40 -5.07
C CYS A 57 -7.05 9.03 -5.84
N ILE A 58 -6.51 10.18 -5.41
CA ILE A 58 -5.35 10.82 -6.03
C ILE A 58 -4.07 10.45 -5.27
N ILE A 59 -4.11 10.55 -3.94
CA ILE A 59 -2.93 10.31 -3.10
C ILE A 59 -2.63 8.81 -3.01
N GLY A 60 -3.65 7.96 -2.92
CA GLY A 60 -3.52 6.51 -2.83
C GLY A 60 -2.68 5.88 -3.93
N PRO A 61 -2.98 6.13 -5.22
CA PRO A 61 -2.16 5.65 -6.34
C PRO A 61 -0.70 6.10 -6.29
N MET A 62 -0.42 7.30 -5.78
CA MET A 62 0.95 7.79 -5.63
C MET A 62 1.72 7.00 -4.56
N ILE A 63 1.08 6.73 -3.42
CA ILE A 63 1.66 5.89 -2.36
C ILE A 63 1.91 4.47 -2.90
N ARG A 64 0.92 3.90 -3.60
CA ARG A 64 1.04 2.60 -4.26
C ARG A 64 2.23 2.52 -5.22
N GLY A 65 2.41 3.56 -6.03
CA GLY A 65 3.54 3.69 -6.94
C GLY A 65 4.88 3.71 -6.22
N LYS A 66 5.00 4.46 -5.11
CA LYS A 66 6.21 4.48 -4.29
C LYS A 66 6.50 3.13 -3.63
N ILE A 67 5.48 2.40 -3.18
CA ILE A 67 5.67 1.05 -2.60
C ILE A 67 6.25 0.10 -3.67
N ARG A 68 5.74 0.17 -4.90
CA ARG A 68 6.31 -0.60 -6.01
C ARG A 68 7.74 -0.23 -6.33
N GLU A 69 8.06 1.07 -6.36
CA GLU A 69 9.41 1.55 -6.59
C GLU A 69 10.39 0.99 -5.54
N ARG A 70 10.00 1.02 -4.26
CA ARG A 70 10.77 0.42 -3.16
C ARG A 70 11.02 -1.08 -3.34
N GLN A 71 10.05 -1.78 -3.91
CA GLN A 71 10.14 -3.22 -4.13
C GLN A 71 10.73 -3.57 -5.52
N GLY A 72 10.95 -2.62 -6.42
CA GLY A 72 11.38 -2.89 -7.80
C GLY A 72 10.31 -3.63 -8.63
N ILE A 73 9.04 -3.29 -8.43
CA ILE A 73 7.88 -3.87 -9.12
C ILE A 73 7.46 -2.93 -10.27
N ASP A 74 7.34 -3.47 -11.47
CA ASP A 74 6.84 -2.70 -12.62
C ASP A 74 5.34 -2.42 -12.48
N GLY A 75 4.93 -1.19 -12.81
CA GLY A 75 3.52 -0.84 -12.85
C GLY A 75 3.25 0.54 -13.41
N SER A 76 1.98 0.82 -13.71
CA SER A 76 1.53 2.08 -14.31
C SER A 76 0.62 2.83 -13.34
N PHE A 77 0.82 4.15 -13.24
CA PHE A 77 -0.04 5.04 -12.46
C PHE A 77 -1.51 4.93 -12.87
N CYS A 78 -1.80 4.76 -14.16
CA CYS A 78 -3.17 4.61 -14.64
C CYS A 78 -3.85 3.35 -14.08
N LYS A 79 -3.10 2.24 -14.00
CA LYS A 79 -3.58 1.00 -13.38
C LYS A 79 -3.84 1.18 -11.89
N ASP A 80 -2.98 1.90 -11.19
CA ASP A 80 -3.15 2.17 -9.75
C ASP A 80 -4.33 3.07 -9.45
N TRP A 81 -4.52 4.08 -10.29
CA TRP A 81 -5.66 4.98 -10.18
C TRP A 81 -6.97 4.22 -10.35
N CYS A 82 -7.06 3.34 -11.35
CA CYS A 82 -8.22 2.45 -11.50
C CYS A 82 -8.40 1.53 -10.28
N ILE A 83 -7.32 0.91 -9.79
CA ILE A 83 -7.37 0.05 -8.62
C ILE A 83 -7.89 0.79 -7.38
N TRP A 84 -7.40 2.00 -7.13
CA TRP A 84 -7.86 2.81 -6.00
C TRP A 84 -9.29 3.31 -6.15
N LEU A 85 -9.72 3.58 -7.39
CA LEU A 85 -11.09 4.02 -7.69
C LEU A 85 -12.12 2.89 -7.48
N PHE A 86 -11.82 1.68 -7.94
CA PHE A 86 -12.76 0.55 -7.89
C PHE A 86 -12.56 -0.38 -6.68
N CYS A 87 -11.38 -0.36 -6.06
CA CYS A 87 -10.97 -1.32 -5.04
C CYS A 87 -10.07 -0.67 -3.98
N GLY A 88 -10.33 0.58 -3.61
CA GLY A 88 -9.49 1.37 -2.69
C GLY A 88 -9.27 0.71 -1.32
N PHE A 89 -10.28 0.06 -0.74
CA PHE A 89 -10.13 -0.66 0.53
C PHE A 89 -9.13 -1.82 0.42
N CYS A 90 -9.28 -2.70 -0.58
CA CYS A 90 -8.40 -3.85 -0.71
C CYS A 90 -7.00 -3.41 -1.14
N ALA A 91 -6.89 -2.38 -1.98
CA ALA A 91 -5.62 -1.74 -2.30
C ALA A 91 -4.89 -1.22 -1.05
N LEU A 92 -5.62 -0.54 -0.16
CA LEU A 92 -5.09 0.00 1.10
C LEU A 92 -4.59 -1.12 2.05
N VAL A 93 -5.35 -2.21 2.18
CA VAL A 93 -4.95 -3.37 2.98
C VAL A 93 -3.73 -4.05 2.37
N GLN A 94 -3.75 -4.33 1.06
CA GLN A 94 -2.63 -4.94 0.34
C GLN A 94 -1.35 -4.13 0.53
N GLU A 95 -1.41 -2.82 0.35
CA GLU A 95 -0.27 -1.92 0.55
C GLU A 95 0.30 -2.01 1.97
N ALA A 96 -0.56 -2.12 2.98
CA ALA A 96 -0.12 -2.28 4.37
C ALA A 96 0.53 -3.65 4.64
N GLN A 97 0.07 -4.71 3.98
CA GLN A 97 0.70 -6.03 4.05
C GLN A 97 2.09 -6.02 3.42
N GLU A 98 2.23 -5.35 2.27
CA GLU A 98 3.53 -5.18 1.61
C GLU A 98 4.50 -4.37 2.47
N VAL A 99 4.01 -3.28 3.07
CA VAL A 99 4.77 -2.45 4.00
C VAL A 99 5.28 -3.24 5.20
N LYS A 100 4.40 -4.01 5.83
CA LYS A 100 4.77 -4.90 6.94
C LYS A 100 5.81 -5.93 6.50
N SER A 101 5.63 -6.52 5.32
CA SER A 101 6.51 -7.57 4.79
C SER A 101 7.92 -7.07 4.52
N PHE A 102 8.08 -5.89 3.91
CA PHE A 102 9.42 -5.36 3.66
C PHE A 102 10.08 -4.82 4.93
N ALA A 103 9.32 -4.28 5.90
CA ALA A 103 9.87 -3.85 7.19
C ALA A 103 10.47 -5.03 7.97
N ILE A 104 9.77 -6.18 7.99
CA ILE A 104 10.29 -7.42 8.60
C ILE A 104 11.58 -7.88 7.89
N ARG A 105 11.61 -7.82 6.55
CA ARG A 105 12.80 -8.17 5.76
C ARG A 105 13.99 -7.24 6.04
N ALA A 106 13.76 -5.94 6.25
CA ALA A 106 14.81 -5.01 6.62
C ALA A 106 15.40 -5.35 8.00
N GLN A 107 14.55 -5.65 8.99
CA GLN A 107 14.96 -6.04 10.35
C GLN A 107 15.69 -7.39 10.44
N SER A 108 15.50 -8.30 9.47
CA SER A 108 16.28 -9.55 9.43
C SER A 108 17.70 -9.33 8.94
N ILE A 109 17.90 -8.42 7.96
CA ILE A 109 19.23 -8.12 7.41
C ILE A 109 20.10 -7.40 8.45
N GLU A 110 19.53 -6.52 9.26
CA GLU A 110 20.28 -5.80 10.32
C GLU A 110 20.73 -6.69 11.49
N ARG A 111 20.18 -7.91 11.61
CA ARG A 111 20.49 -8.85 12.69
C ARG A 111 21.54 -9.91 12.30
N GLU A 112 22.01 -9.90 11.06
CA GLU A 112 23.10 -10.74 10.55
C GLU A 112 24.41 -9.95 10.48
#